data_AF-A0AAE1UGJ2-F1
#
_entry.id   AF-A0AAE1UGJ2-F1
#
_cell.length_a   1.000
_cell.length_b   1.000
_cell.length_c   1.000
_cell.angle_alpha   90.00
_cell.angle_beta   90.00
_cell.angle_gamma   90.00
#
_symmetry.space_group_name_H-M   'P 1'
#
loop_
_entity.id
_entity.type
_entity.pdbx_description
1 polymer ?
#
loop_
_entity_poly.entity_id
_entity_poly.type
_entity_poly.pdbx_seq_one_letter_code
_entity_poly.pdbx_strand_id
1 'polypeptide(L)'
;MSEERMEATETTNTTSMEEGENTTQEKKEIKDAEKKEIKEPREKLNRGQMTREDASVLVRFTTKQKQYAVPGASVSVKVRSKPNDLNDIIKAFIQQTGGDEKKLPEFDFVVSGKMLRGGLNQRMDEGGIGYEKVINIEYMKKLPPPTPKDSLQHDDWVAAVQCSKEWLLTGCYDNTVHLWDVAGLARGDGERAHRLTIPAHLAPVKSVTWVDTEGPLKKFISTSIDQTAVVWMWNSEENTVDCVCECRGHTQSVECVAVHSDEMFATGSWDNTINVWPLDNFSKEDPKKEGEGEEKEKEVKKKKGYKSKKMTPLVTLTGHTENVGSAAWVGVHELATASWDHSLRFWDVEFGEIKSQIVGNCAFFSMSYSPLNKTILASCADRYIRLYDHRSQKSEMMLQKFTSHTKWVPSVMWSKTNPHLFVSGGYDCTVKQWDNRSPKIPLYDLMGHEDKVLAVDWSNPEFVISGGADCTAKVFSSNA
;
A
#
# COMPACT_ATOMS: atom_id res chain seq x y z
N MET A 1 -41.17 -41.50 -27.55
CA MET A 1 -40.82 -42.66 -26.71
C MET A 1 -40.11 -42.11 -25.50
N SER A 2 -40.72 -41.75 -24.38
CA SER A 2 -42.09 -41.83 -23.88
C SER A 2 -42.14 -40.84 -22.70
N GLU A 3 -43.11 -39.93 -22.71
CA GLU A 3 -43.53 -39.14 -21.56
C GLU A 3 -44.13 -40.08 -20.51
N GLU A 4 -44.01 -39.74 -19.23
CA GLU A 4 -45.08 -40.07 -18.29
C GLU A 4 -45.18 -39.02 -17.17
N ARG A 5 -46.41 -38.55 -17.02
CA ARG A 5 -46.95 -37.49 -16.18
C ARG A 5 -48.10 -38.16 -15.42
N MET A 6 -48.18 -38.01 -14.10
CA MET A 6 -49.36 -38.30 -13.26
C MET A 6 -48.96 -38.01 -11.81
N GLU A 7 -49.80 -37.57 -10.88
CA GLU A 7 -50.99 -36.73 -10.86
C GLU A 7 -51.23 -36.44 -9.36
N ALA A 8 -51.85 -35.31 -9.04
CA ALA A 8 -52.21 -34.94 -7.68
C ALA A 8 -53.51 -35.65 -7.24
N THR A 9 -53.65 -35.94 -5.94
CA THR A 9 -54.95 -36.20 -5.32
C THR A 9 -55.06 -35.45 -3.99
N GLU A 10 -55.83 -34.37 -4.01
CA GLU A 10 -56.50 -33.79 -2.85
C GLU A 10 -57.73 -34.64 -2.50
N THR A 11 -58.01 -34.80 -1.20
CA THR A 11 -59.34 -35.18 -0.72
C THR A 11 -59.77 -34.20 0.38
N THR A 12 -60.94 -33.63 0.14
CA THR A 12 -61.69 -32.63 0.90
C THR A 12 -62.66 -33.28 1.90
N ASN A 13 -63.04 -32.50 2.93
CA ASN A 13 -64.37 -32.31 3.55
C ASN A 13 -64.26 -32.11 5.07
N THR A 14 -64.50 -30.91 5.64
CA THR A 14 -65.81 -30.31 6.05
C THR A 14 -66.58 -31.20 7.03
N THR A 15 -66.96 -30.76 8.25
CA THR A 15 -68.06 -29.80 8.52
C THR A 15 -68.14 -29.48 10.04
N SER A 16 -68.51 -28.22 10.39
CA SER A 16 -69.35 -27.73 11.54
C SER A 16 -69.06 -28.16 12.98
N MET A 17 -69.38 -27.44 14.07
CA MET A 17 -69.74 -26.07 14.50
C MET A 17 -69.97 -26.25 16.02
N GLU A 18 -69.61 -25.23 16.79
CA GLU A 18 -70.17 -24.85 18.11
C GLU A 18 -70.16 -25.84 19.29
N GLU A 19 -69.32 -25.52 20.30
CA GLU A 19 -69.60 -25.47 21.76
C GLU A 19 -68.23 -25.08 22.40
N GLY A 20 -68.07 -23.98 23.13
CA GLY A 20 -68.80 -23.61 24.33
C GLY A 20 -67.83 -23.68 25.52
N GLU A 21 -67.18 -22.55 25.82
CA GLU A 21 -66.72 -22.12 27.15
C GLU A 21 -66.19 -23.21 28.13
N ASN A 22 -64.88 -23.48 28.16
CA ASN A 22 -64.26 -24.01 29.40
C ASN A 22 -62.72 -23.94 29.57
N THR A 23 -61.96 -23.27 28.71
CA THR A 23 -60.47 -23.37 28.73
C THR A 23 -59.72 -22.14 29.27
N THR A 24 -60.39 -21.26 30.02
CA THR A 24 -59.75 -20.04 30.59
C THR A 24 -59.44 -20.12 32.09
N GLN A 25 -59.80 -21.21 32.79
CA GLN A 25 -59.49 -21.38 34.22
C GLN A 25 -58.25 -22.26 34.49
N GLU A 26 -57.88 -23.19 33.61
CA GLU A 26 -56.72 -24.08 33.83
C GLU A 26 -55.34 -23.50 33.44
N LYS A 27 -55.28 -22.31 32.82
CA LYS A 27 -54.00 -21.65 32.47
C LYS A 27 -53.55 -20.55 33.44
N LYS A 28 -54.28 -20.35 34.55
CA LYS A 28 -53.90 -19.38 35.61
C LYS A 28 -53.24 -20.01 36.84
N GLU A 29 -53.32 -21.32 37.04
CA GLU A 29 -52.70 -21.98 38.21
C GLU A 29 -51.27 -22.50 38.00
N ILE A 30 -50.73 -22.42 36.77
CA ILE A 30 -49.35 -22.87 36.47
C ILE A 30 -48.33 -21.71 36.58
N LYS A 31 -48.76 -20.46 36.75
CA LYS A 31 -47.86 -19.29 36.81
C LYS A 31 -47.46 -18.83 38.23
N ASP A 32 -48.03 -19.41 39.28
CA ASP A 32 -47.71 -19.04 40.67
C ASP A 32 -46.85 -20.09 41.43
N ALA A 33 -46.42 -21.16 40.77
CA ALA A 33 -45.62 -22.24 41.37
C ALA A 33 -44.09 -22.16 41.14
N GLU A 34 -43.58 -21.25 40.29
CA GLU A 34 -42.12 -21.09 40.02
C GLU A 34 -41.51 -19.82 40.64
N LYS A 35 -42.16 -19.21 41.64
CA LYS A 35 -41.60 -18.09 42.42
C LYS A 35 -41.49 -18.38 43.92
N LYS A 36 -40.92 -19.53 44.28
CA LYS A 36 -40.43 -19.79 45.65
C LYS A 36 -39.18 -20.66 45.65
N GLU A 37 -38.05 -20.09 45.26
CA GLU A 37 -36.73 -20.57 45.68
C GLU A 37 -36.13 -19.62 46.73
N ILE A 38 -36.30 -20.05 47.98
CA ILE A 38 -35.32 -20.07 49.08
C ILE A 38 -34.19 -19.02 49.01
N LYS A 39 -34.34 -17.94 49.80
CA LYS A 39 -33.23 -17.14 50.30
C LYS A 39 -32.56 -17.88 51.47
N GLU A 40 -31.42 -18.51 51.22
CA GLU A 40 -30.44 -18.84 52.27
C GLU A 40 -29.29 -17.81 52.25
N PRO A 41 -28.76 -17.40 53.41
CA PRO A 41 -27.65 -16.47 53.47
C PRO A 41 -26.35 -17.21 53.17
N ARG A 42 -25.80 -17.02 51.97
CA ARG A 42 -24.44 -17.49 51.65
C ARG A 42 -23.43 -16.64 52.43
N GLU A 43 -23.00 -17.19 53.55
CA GLU A 43 -21.81 -16.77 54.28
C GLU A 43 -20.58 -16.74 53.37
N LYS A 44 -19.73 -15.75 53.63
CA LYS A 44 -18.51 -15.43 52.92
C LYS A 44 -17.56 -16.63 52.87
N LEU A 45 -17.34 -17.18 51.68
CA LEU A 45 -16.10 -17.86 51.34
C LEU A 45 -15.36 -17.04 50.27
N ASN A 46 -14.65 -16.00 50.74
CA ASN A 46 -13.59 -15.35 49.97
C ASN A 46 -12.42 -16.36 49.82
N ARG A 47 -12.49 -17.23 48.81
CA ARG A 47 -11.30 -17.89 48.26
C ARG A 47 -11.05 -17.26 46.90
N GLY A 48 -10.01 -16.44 46.83
CA GLY A 48 -9.74 -15.47 45.77
C GLY A 48 -9.83 -16.05 44.36
N GLN A 49 -10.87 -15.65 43.63
CA GLN A 49 -10.76 -15.50 42.19
C GLN A 49 -9.99 -14.19 41.97
N MET A 50 -8.67 -14.26 41.79
CA MET A 50 -7.97 -13.21 41.06
C MET A 50 -8.69 -13.08 39.73
N THR A 51 -9.29 -11.93 39.45
CA THR A 51 -9.74 -11.60 38.11
C THR A 51 -8.53 -11.81 37.18
N ARG A 52 -8.73 -12.45 36.02
CA ARG A 52 -7.65 -12.67 35.03
C ARG A 52 -6.93 -11.36 34.63
N GLU A 53 -7.54 -10.22 34.95
CA GLU A 53 -7.07 -8.86 34.71
C GLU A 53 -5.91 -8.41 35.63
N ASP A 54 -5.82 -8.96 36.85
CA ASP A 54 -4.72 -8.68 37.79
C ASP A 54 -3.62 -9.75 37.79
N ALA A 55 -3.71 -10.71 36.86
CA ALA A 55 -2.63 -11.67 36.64
C ALA A 55 -1.34 -10.94 36.24
N SER A 56 -0.22 -11.46 36.73
CA SER A 56 1.13 -11.00 36.37
C SER A 56 1.86 -12.10 35.63
N VAL A 57 2.64 -11.72 34.61
CA VAL A 57 3.43 -12.65 33.80
C VAL A 57 4.89 -12.22 33.84
N LEU A 58 5.78 -13.21 33.78
CA LEU A 58 7.21 -12.97 33.69
C LEU A 58 7.59 -12.58 32.26
N VAL A 59 8.18 -11.40 32.12
CA VAL A 59 8.61 -10.82 30.86
C VAL A 59 10.13 -10.67 30.86
N ARG A 60 10.77 -10.98 29.73
CA ARG A 60 12.17 -10.68 29.47
C ARG A 60 12.27 -9.67 28.33
N PHE A 61 12.90 -8.54 28.60
CA PHE A 61 13.14 -7.53 27.59
C PHE A 61 14.39 -7.83 26.78
N THR A 62 14.30 -7.69 25.47
CA THR A 62 15.41 -7.87 24.53
C THR A 62 15.42 -6.70 23.55
N THR A 63 16.60 -6.27 23.12
CA THR A 63 16.71 -5.25 22.07
C THR A 63 17.89 -5.53 21.17
N LYS A 64 17.76 -5.14 19.90
CA LYS A 64 18.88 -5.14 18.95
C LYS A 64 19.76 -3.91 19.11
N GLN A 65 19.25 -2.83 19.71
CA GLN A 65 19.96 -1.57 19.90
C GLN A 65 20.77 -1.61 21.19
N LYS A 66 22.07 -1.93 21.08
CA LYS A 66 22.99 -2.07 22.23
C LYS A 66 23.00 -0.86 23.17
N GLN A 67 22.78 0.34 22.64
CA GLN A 67 22.72 1.59 23.40
C GLN A 67 21.57 1.68 24.42
N TYR A 68 20.51 0.88 24.23
CA TYR A 68 19.35 0.86 25.13
C TYR A 68 19.22 -0.49 25.84
N ALA A 69 20.26 -1.33 25.85
CA ALA A 69 20.19 -2.68 26.41
C ALA A 69 19.93 -2.65 27.92
N VAL A 70 18.84 -3.32 28.34
CA VAL A 70 18.52 -3.54 29.75
C VAL A 70 19.02 -4.92 30.22
N PRO A 71 19.24 -5.15 31.52
CA PRO A 71 19.61 -6.45 32.04
C PRO A 71 18.60 -7.54 31.64
N GLY A 72 19.07 -8.71 31.19
CA GLY A 72 18.24 -9.82 30.71
C GLY A 72 17.43 -10.57 31.79
N ALA A 73 17.26 -9.97 32.97
CA ALA A 73 16.47 -10.52 34.06
C ALA A 73 14.97 -10.54 33.70
N SER A 74 14.26 -11.56 34.19
CA SER A 74 12.81 -11.65 34.03
C SER A 74 12.12 -10.76 35.06
N VAL A 75 11.19 -9.92 34.59
CA VAL A 75 10.44 -8.94 35.38
C VAL A 75 8.97 -9.35 35.41
N SER A 76 8.34 -9.26 36.58
CA SER A 76 6.90 -9.51 36.70
C SER A 76 6.12 -8.27 36.26
N VAL A 77 5.28 -8.42 35.23
CA VAL A 77 4.48 -7.33 34.66
C VAL A 77 3.01 -7.74 34.63
N LYS A 78 2.09 -6.79 34.90
CA LYS A 78 0.66 -7.05 34.83
C LYS A 78 0.23 -7.32 33.38
N VAL A 79 -0.64 -8.30 33.18
CA VAL A 79 -1.08 -8.69 31.83
C VAL A 79 -1.88 -7.56 31.13
N ARG A 80 -2.51 -6.67 31.88
CA ARG A 80 -3.20 -5.49 31.32
C ARG A 80 -2.27 -4.36 30.88
N SER A 81 -0.96 -4.46 31.14
CA SER A 81 -0.03 -3.38 30.87
C SER A 81 -0.03 -3.01 29.39
N LYS A 82 -0.12 -1.70 29.15
CA LYS A 82 -0.07 -1.10 27.81
C LYS A 82 1.39 -0.80 27.43
N PRO A 83 1.66 -0.49 26.15
CA PRO A 83 3.00 -0.08 25.71
C PRO A 83 3.59 1.07 26.52
N ASN A 84 2.77 2.02 26.98
CA ASN A 84 3.22 3.14 27.81
C ASN A 84 3.77 2.66 29.17
N ASP A 85 3.10 1.71 29.82
CA ASP A 85 3.56 1.15 31.11
C ASP A 85 4.89 0.40 30.95
N LEU A 86 5.04 -0.33 29.83
CA LEU A 86 6.30 -1.02 29.50
C LEU A 86 7.44 -0.04 29.20
N ASN A 87 7.11 1.11 28.57
CA ASN A 87 8.06 2.17 28.28
C ASN A 87 8.62 2.79 29.57
N ASP A 88 7.75 3.02 30.56
CA ASP A 88 8.15 3.54 31.88
C ASP A 88 9.07 2.54 32.62
N ILE A 89 8.76 1.24 32.54
CA ILE A 89 9.60 0.17 33.10
C ILE A 89 11.00 0.18 32.46
N ILE A 90 11.10 0.29 31.13
CA ILE A 90 12.39 0.33 30.44
C ILE A 90 13.18 1.59 30.81
N LYS A 91 12.53 2.76 30.85
CA LYS A 91 13.18 4.01 31.25
C LYS A 91 13.73 3.92 32.67
N ALA A 92 12.98 3.32 33.60
CA ALA A 92 13.45 3.08 34.96
C ALA A 92 14.68 2.14 35.02
N PHE A 93 14.72 1.07 34.21
CA PHE A 93 15.90 0.20 34.13
C PHE A 93 17.13 0.91 33.57
N ILE A 94 16.95 1.71 32.52
CA ILE A 94 18.07 2.46 31.91
C ILE A 94 18.60 3.51 32.90
N GLN A 95 17.73 4.18 33.66
CA GLN A 95 18.11 5.11 34.71
C GLN A 95 18.95 4.44 35.81
N GLN A 96 18.53 3.25 36.28
CA GLN A 96 19.30 2.48 37.27
C GLN A 96 20.69 2.07 36.75
N THR A 97 20.84 1.95 35.43
CA THR A 97 22.10 1.61 34.76
C THR A 97 22.96 2.86 34.47
N GLY A 98 22.51 4.07 34.88
CA GLY A 98 23.24 5.33 34.74
C GLY A 98 22.90 6.17 33.51
N GLY A 99 21.79 5.86 32.81
CA GLY A 99 21.33 6.64 31.66
C GLY A 99 20.49 7.87 32.03
N ASP A 100 20.62 8.95 31.25
CA ASP A 100 19.88 10.21 31.44
C ASP A 100 18.43 10.10 30.91
N GLU A 101 17.46 10.13 31.82
CA GLU A 101 16.02 9.89 31.55
C GLU A 101 15.40 10.91 30.57
N LYS A 102 15.87 12.17 30.60
CA LYS A 102 15.31 13.26 29.78
C LYS A 102 15.62 13.17 28.29
N LYS A 103 16.54 12.29 27.88
CA LYS A 103 16.96 12.10 26.47
C LYS A 103 16.52 10.77 25.88
N LEU A 104 15.77 9.94 26.62
CA LEU A 104 15.37 8.62 26.12
C LEU A 104 14.20 8.73 25.13
N PRO A 105 14.31 8.11 23.94
CA PRO A 105 13.19 8.05 23.03
C PRO A 105 12.09 7.15 23.59
N GLU A 106 10.88 7.27 23.03
CA GLU A 106 9.84 6.26 23.26
C GLU A 106 10.19 4.96 22.54
N PHE A 107 9.75 3.83 23.10
CA PHE A 107 9.94 2.51 22.52
C PHE A 107 8.62 1.88 22.07
N ASP A 108 8.67 1.19 20.92
CA ASP A 108 7.66 0.25 20.48
C ASP A 108 8.07 -1.18 20.85
N PHE A 109 7.09 -2.04 21.08
CA PHE A 109 7.28 -3.40 21.60
C PHE A 109 6.76 -4.44 20.62
N VAL A 110 7.50 -5.54 20.48
CA VAL A 110 7.18 -6.68 19.61
C VAL A 110 7.15 -7.94 20.47
N VAL A 111 6.04 -8.67 20.37
CA VAL A 111 5.80 -9.91 21.10
C VAL A 111 5.47 -11.03 20.11
N SER A 112 6.33 -12.06 20.09
CA SER A 112 6.22 -13.18 19.15
C SER A 112 6.09 -12.71 17.69
N GLY A 113 6.95 -11.78 17.27
CA GLY A 113 7.04 -11.29 15.89
C GLY A 113 5.95 -10.30 15.45
N LYS A 114 5.01 -9.92 16.32
CA LYS A 114 4.01 -8.87 16.02
C LYS A 114 4.08 -7.72 17.02
N MET A 115 3.78 -6.51 16.56
CA MET A 115 3.82 -5.32 17.41
C MET A 115 2.68 -5.29 18.43
N LEU A 116 3.00 -4.78 19.61
CA LEU A 116 2.06 -4.59 20.72
C LEU A 116 1.51 -3.16 20.65
N ARG A 117 0.25 -3.01 20.26
CA ARG A 117 -0.50 -1.74 20.31
C ARG A 117 -1.57 -1.72 21.40
N GLY A 118 -2.06 -2.90 21.81
CA GLY A 118 -3.06 -3.07 22.87
C GLY A 118 -2.45 -3.55 24.19
N GLY A 119 -3.29 -4.09 25.07
CA GLY A 119 -2.84 -4.76 26.29
C GLY A 119 -2.11 -6.08 25.98
N LEU A 120 -1.18 -6.46 26.86
CA LEU A 120 -0.44 -7.72 26.71
C LEU A 120 -1.38 -8.94 26.69
N ASN A 121 -2.51 -8.91 27.43
CA ASN A 121 -3.56 -9.93 27.40
C ASN A 121 -4.04 -10.26 25.98
N GLN A 122 -4.51 -9.24 25.24
CA GLN A 122 -5.06 -9.41 23.91
C GLN A 122 -4.04 -10.06 22.97
N ARG A 123 -2.77 -9.67 23.12
CA ARG A 123 -1.68 -10.23 22.34
C ARG A 123 -1.38 -11.68 22.68
N MET A 124 -1.43 -12.03 23.98
CA MET A 124 -1.24 -13.40 24.45
C MET A 124 -2.36 -14.32 23.97
N ASP A 125 -3.60 -13.85 24.04
CA ASP A 125 -4.78 -14.60 23.60
C ASP A 125 -4.72 -14.87 22.09
N GLU A 126 -4.35 -13.86 21.28
CA GLU A 126 -4.15 -14.02 19.83
C GLU A 126 -2.95 -14.91 19.45
N GLY A 127 -1.93 -14.93 20.30
CA GLY A 127 -0.72 -15.72 20.10
C GLY A 127 -0.80 -17.14 20.66
N GLY A 128 -1.85 -17.47 21.41
CA GLY A 128 -1.96 -18.74 22.14
C GLY A 128 -0.86 -18.92 23.20
N ILE A 129 -0.36 -17.83 23.78
CA ILE A 129 0.76 -17.86 24.74
C ILE A 129 0.20 -18.07 26.15
N GLY A 130 0.56 -19.19 26.78
CA GLY A 130 0.17 -19.46 28.17
C GLY A 130 0.83 -18.51 29.18
N TYR A 131 0.09 -18.13 30.22
CA TYR A 131 0.52 -17.19 31.27
C TYR A 131 1.70 -17.66 32.13
N GLU A 132 2.04 -18.95 32.08
CA GLU A 132 3.13 -19.55 32.87
C GLU A 132 4.50 -19.43 32.18
N LYS A 133 4.54 -19.11 30.89
CA LYS A 133 5.80 -19.00 30.13
C LYS A 133 6.40 -17.60 30.29
N VAL A 134 7.74 -17.55 30.35
CA VAL A 134 8.47 -16.28 30.25
C VAL A 134 8.30 -15.73 28.83
N ILE A 135 7.75 -14.52 28.72
CA ILE A 135 7.50 -13.87 27.44
C ILE A 135 8.70 -13.01 27.08
N ASN A 136 9.33 -13.29 25.93
CA ASN A 136 10.35 -12.42 25.38
C ASN A 136 9.66 -11.26 24.64
N ILE A 137 9.92 -10.04 25.10
CA ILE A 137 9.45 -8.81 24.46
C ILE A 137 10.67 -8.12 23.84
N GLU A 138 10.67 -7.99 22.52
CA GLU A 138 11.65 -7.19 21.80
C GLU A 138 11.18 -5.74 21.80
N TYR A 139 12.04 -4.78 22.16
CA TYR A 139 11.71 -3.36 22.09
C TYR A 139 12.69 -2.60 21.17
N MET A 140 12.15 -1.60 20.49
CA MET A 140 12.86 -0.77 19.51
C MET A 140 12.42 0.68 19.63
N LYS A 141 13.26 1.62 19.21
CA LYS A 141 12.89 3.04 19.15
C LYS A 141 11.60 3.21 18.33
N LYS A 142 10.62 3.91 18.91
CA LYS A 142 9.37 4.28 18.25
C LYS A 142 9.67 5.26 17.12
N LEU A 143 9.12 4.96 15.94
CA LEU A 143 9.21 5.83 14.77
C LEU A 143 8.37 7.08 15.04
N PRO A 144 8.88 8.30 14.81
CA PRO A 144 8.05 9.50 14.95
C PRO A 144 6.91 9.50 13.91
N PRO A 145 5.76 10.11 14.23
CA PRO A 145 4.68 10.26 13.26
C PRO A 145 5.13 11.14 12.09
N PRO A 146 4.77 10.82 10.84
CA PRO A 146 5.02 11.74 9.73
C PRO A 146 4.25 13.03 9.93
N THR A 147 4.89 14.15 9.62
CA THR A 147 4.33 15.49 9.83
C THR A 147 3.95 16.12 8.49
N PRO A 148 2.76 16.74 8.36
CA PRO A 148 2.40 17.44 7.13
C PRO A 148 3.36 18.62 6.92
N LYS A 149 3.94 18.71 5.73
CA LYS A 149 4.88 19.77 5.33
C LYS A 149 4.27 20.75 4.36
N ASP A 150 3.66 20.24 3.31
CA ASP A 150 3.18 21.07 2.21
C ASP A 150 1.96 20.45 1.52
N SER A 151 1.21 21.29 0.81
CA SER A 151 0.04 20.91 0.01
C SER A 151 0.12 21.61 -1.34
N LEU A 152 0.57 20.87 -2.34
CA LEU A 152 0.78 21.35 -3.70
C LEU A 152 -0.56 21.40 -4.42
N GLN A 153 -0.91 22.57 -4.94
CA GLN A 153 -2.16 22.81 -5.63
C GLN A 153 -2.00 22.50 -7.12
N HIS A 154 -2.99 21.81 -7.67
CA HIS A 154 -3.13 21.50 -9.09
C HIS A 154 -4.49 22.00 -9.60
N ASP A 155 -4.59 22.14 -10.92
CA ASP A 155 -5.84 22.59 -11.55
C ASP A 155 -6.88 21.45 -11.65
N ASP A 156 -6.44 20.20 -11.58
CA ASP A 156 -7.29 19.00 -11.65
C ASP A 156 -6.73 17.86 -10.78
N TRP A 157 -7.38 16.70 -10.82
CA TRP A 157 -7.06 15.52 -10.02
C TRP A 157 -5.63 15.04 -10.25
N VAL A 158 -4.93 14.75 -9.15
CA VAL A 158 -3.57 14.20 -9.19
C VAL A 158 -3.66 12.67 -9.29
N ALA A 159 -3.44 12.14 -10.48
CA ALA A 159 -3.58 10.72 -10.78
C ALA A 159 -2.41 9.89 -10.27
N ALA A 160 -1.20 10.43 -10.36
CA ALA A 160 0.04 9.72 -10.05
C ALA A 160 1.07 10.65 -9.44
N VAL A 161 1.85 10.12 -8.50
CA VAL A 161 2.93 10.83 -7.82
C VAL A 161 4.15 9.92 -7.74
N GLN A 162 5.34 10.46 -7.99
CA GLN A 162 6.60 9.74 -7.73
C GLN A 162 7.74 10.68 -7.34
N CYS A 163 8.36 10.37 -6.21
CA CYS A 163 9.43 11.12 -5.61
C CYS A 163 10.79 10.47 -5.86
N SER A 164 11.77 11.29 -6.23
CA SER A 164 13.20 10.97 -6.17
C SER A 164 13.82 11.67 -4.95
N LYS A 165 15.14 11.60 -4.81
CA LYS A 165 15.90 12.29 -3.75
C LYS A 165 15.70 13.80 -3.80
N GLU A 166 15.68 14.36 -5.01
CA GLU A 166 15.68 15.81 -5.23
C GLU A 166 14.42 16.32 -5.94
N TRP A 167 13.69 15.45 -6.65
CA TRP A 167 12.63 15.87 -7.56
C TRP A 167 11.37 15.05 -7.37
N LEU A 168 10.22 15.70 -7.50
CA LEU A 168 8.90 15.08 -7.47
C LEU A 168 8.22 15.26 -8.82
N LEU A 169 7.63 14.18 -9.32
CA LEU A 169 6.73 14.15 -10.47
C LEU A 169 5.30 13.98 -10.01
N THR A 170 4.41 14.74 -10.63
CA THR A 170 2.96 14.61 -10.45
C THR A 170 2.30 14.56 -11.83
N GLY A 171 1.51 13.53 -12.11
CA GLY A 171 0.68 13.42 -13.31
C GLY A 171 -0.76 13.79 -13.00
N CYS A 172 -1.36 14.66 -13.81
CA CYS A 172 -2.68 15.23 -13.56
C CYS A 172 -3.70 14.85 -14.64
N TYR A 173 -4.98 14.94 -14.28
CA TYR A 173 -6.09 14.68 -15.19
C TYR A 173 -6.30 15.77 -16.25
N ASP A 174 -5.66 16.93 -16.10
CA ASP A 174 -5.62 18.02 -17.09
C ASP A 174 -4.65 17.77 -18.27
N ASN A 175 -4.14 16.54 -18.38
CA ASN A 175 -3.18 16.07 -19.38
C ASN A 175 -1.73 16.56 -19.16
N THR A 176 -1.45 17.20 -18.02
CA THR A 176 -0.12 17.74 -17.71
C THR A 176 0.67 16.87 -16.73
N VAL A 177 1.99 17.04 -16.79
CA VAL A 177 2.94 16.53 -15.80
C VAL A 177 3.65 17.73 -15.20
N HIS A 178 3.73 17.79 -13.87
CA HIS A 178 4.49 18.84 -13.17
C HIS A 178 5.73 18.27 -12.51
N LEU A 179 6.75 19.12 -12.47
CA LEU A 179 8.04 18.89 -11.83
C LEU A 179 8.21 19.81 -10.64
N TRP A 180 8.56 19.24 -9.50
CA TRP A 180 8.72 19.94 -8.23
C TRP A 180 10.09 19.64 -7.60
N ASP A 181 10.66 20.64 -6.95
CA ASP A 181 11.93 20.57 -6.21
C ASP A 181 11.69 20.15 -4.75
N VAL A 182 12.18 18.98 -4.38
CA VAL A 182 12.04 18.42 -3.02
C VAL A 182 12.71 19.30 -1.97
N ALA A 183 13.79 20.01 -2.31
CA ALA A 183 14.43 20.93 -1.37
C ALA A 183 13.54 22.15 -1.07
N GLY A 184 12.75 22.60 -2.04
CA GLY A 184 11.70 23.61 -1.84
C GLY A 184 10.56 23.09 -0.96
N LEU A 185 10.10 21.86 -1.23
CA LEU A 185 9.07 21.17 -0.44
C LEU A 185 9.50 20.98 1.01
N ALA A 186 10.76 20.64 1.25
CA ALA A 186 11.33 20.47 2.58
C ALA A 186 11.26 21.76 3.43
N ARG A 187 11.32 22.92 2.77
CA ARG A 187 11.19 24.25 3.39
C ARG A 187 9.73 24.69 3.59
N GLY A 188 8.78 23.95 3.01
CA GLY A 188 7.35 24.31 3.03
C GLY A 188 7.01 25.48 2.10
N ASP A 189 7.77 25.65 1.01
CA ASP A 189 7.58 26.72 0.02
C ASP A 189 7.19 26.12 -1.34
N GLY A 190 6.03 25.47 -1.39
CA GLY A 190 5.54 24.70 -2.54
C GLY A 190 5.44 25.50 -3.84
N GLU A 191 5.09 26.79 -3.77
CA GLU A 191 5.05 27.67 -4.94
C GLU A 191 6.43 27.83 -5.59
N ARG A 192 7.49 27.98 -4.77
CA ARG A 192 8.87 28.04 -5.29
C ARG A 192 9.45 26.68 -5.60
N ALA A 193 8.86 25.61 -5.07
CA ALA A 193 9.22 24.25 -5.41
C ALA A 193 8.78 23.89 -6.84
N HIS A 194 7.69 24.49 -7.35
CA HIS A 194 7.25 24.27 -8.73
C HIS A 194 8.30 24.74 -9.74
N ARG A 195 8.69 23.86 -10.66
CA ARG A 195 9.70 24.16 -11.68
C ARG A 195 9.13 24.25 -13.08
N LEU A 196 8.28 23.31 -13.43
CA LEU A 196 7.81 23.18 -14.80
C LEU A 196 6.45 22.48 -14.84
N THR A 197 5.58 22.97 -15.71
CA THR A 197 4.36 22.28 -16.16
C THR A 197 4.56 21.86 -17.61
N ILE A 198 4.37 20.58 -17.87
CA ILE A 198 4.60 19.97 -19.18
C ILE A 198 3.23 19.57 -19.72
N PRO A 199 2.77 20.15 -20.85
CA PRO A 199 1.60 19.64 -21.57
C PRO A 199 1.99 18.31 -22.23
N ALA A 200 1.91 17.24 -21.44
CA ALA A 200 2.57 15.98 -21.75
C ALA A 200 1.75 15.14 -22.75
N HIS A 201 0.43 15.15 -22.63
CA HIS A 201 -0.45 14.22 -23.34
C HIS A 201 -1.67 14.92 -23.94
N LEU A 202 -2.40 14.19 -24.80
CA LEU A 202 -3.68 14.66 -25.36
C LEU A 202 -4.89 14.26 -24.50
N ALA A 203 -4.67 13.43 -23.49
CA ALA A 203 -5.67 12.93 -22.55
C ALA A 203 -5.05 12.76 -21.15
N PRO A 204 -5.87 12.49 -20.11
CA PRO A 204 -5.42 12.48 -18.72
C PRO A 204 -4.20 11.58 -18.49
N VAL A 205 -3.25 12.07 -17.69
CA VAL A 205 -2.07 11.28 -17.29
C VAL A 205 -2.48 10.28 -16.21
N LYS A 206 -2.00 9.05 -16.33
CA LYS A 206 -2.41 7.92 -15.49
C LYS A 206 -1.30 7.42 -14.56
N SER A 207 -0.08 7.37 -15.05
CA SER A 207 1.10 7.01 -14.25
C SER A 207 2.33 7.79 -14.72
N VAL A 208 3.19 8.15 -13.78
CA VAL A 208 4.48 8.80 -14.01
C VAL A 208 5.57 8.04 -13.28
N THR A 209 6.77 7.98 -13.84
CA THR A 209 7.92 7.39 -13.15
C THR A 209 9.24 8.01 -13.57
N TRP A 210 10.13 8.16 -12.60
CA TRP A 210 11.54 8.44 -12.87
C TRP A 210 12.21 7.20 -13.45
N VAL A 211 13.12 7.42 -14.41
CA VAL A 211 14.06 6.41 -14.90
C VAL A 211 15.43 6.74 -14.35
N ASP A 212 15.92 7.94 -14.67
CA ASP A 212 17.21 8.45 -14.23
C ASP A 212 17.05 9.86 -13.67
N THR A 213 17.68 10.11 -12.52
CA THR A 213 17.67 11.40 -11.84
C THR A 213 19.09 11.92 -11.58
N GLU A 214 20.12 11.22 -12.05
CA GLU A 214 21.51 11.59 -11.87
C GLU A 214 21.96 12.61 -12.93
N GLY A 215 22.70 13.63 -12.48
CA GLY A 215 23.25 14.65 -13.38
C GLY A 215 22.23 15.69 -13.90
N PRO A 216 22.64 16.48 -14.91
CA PRO A 216 21.85 17.60 -15.42
C PRO A 216 20.70 17.16 -16.32
N LEU A 217 20.84 16.01 -17.00
CA LEU A 217 19.85 15.44 -17.90
C LEU A 217 19.13 14.29 -17.20
N LYS A 218 17.87 14.51 -16.84
CA LYS A 218 17.03 13.56 -16.11
C LYS A 218 16.04 12.92 -17.05
N LYS A 219 15.75 11.63 -16.85
CA LYS A 219 14.85 10.85 -17.69
C LYS A 219 13.65 10.39 -16.90
N PHE A 220 12.45 10.59 -17.44
CA PHE A 220 11.22 10.10 -16.84
C PHE A 220 10.22 9.68 -17.90
N ILE A 221 9.20 8.92 -17.48
CA ILE A 221 8.16 8.38 -18.34
C ILE A 221 6.81 8.83 -17.81
N SER A 222 5.90 9.19 -18.72
CA SER A 222 4.48 9.38 -18.43
C SER A 222 3.63 8.49 -19.31
N THR A 223 2.48 8.09 -18.80
CA THR A 223 1.50 7.24 -19.49
C THR A 223 0.13 7.89 -19.40
N SER A 224 -0.71 7.68 -20.41
CA SER A 224 -1.98 8.38 -20.53
C SER A 224 -3.10 7.52 -21.13
N ILE A 225 -4.32 8.02 -20.94
CA ILE A 225 -5.54 7.55 -21.61
C ILE A 225 -5.43 7.67 -23.14
N ASP A 226 -4.55 8.52 -23.66
CA ASP A 226 -4.30 8.69 -25.10
C ASP A 226 -3.61 7.50 -25.77
N GLN A 227 -3.43 6.40 -25.03
CA GLN A 227 -2.86 5.12 -25.48
C GLN A 227 -1.34 5.17 -25.69
N THR A 228 -0.69 6.23 -25.21
CA THR A 228 0.76 6.42 -25.36
C THR A 228 1.48 6.35 -24.02
N ALA A 229 2.73 5.86 -24.09
CA ALA A 229 3.73 6.12 -23.08
C ALA A 229 4.81 7.02 -23.68
N VAL A 230 5.16 8.11 -23.01
CA VAL A 230 6.14 9.07 -23.54
C VAL A 230 7.37 9.09 -22.63
N VAL A 231 8.55 8.95 -23.24
CA VAL A 231 9.84 9.10 -22.58
C VAL A 231 10.33 10.53 -22.76
N TRP A 232 10.60 11.19 -21.64
CA TRP A 232 11.02 12.57 -21.58
C TRP A 232 12.46 12.68 -21.11
N MET A 233 13.17 13.66 -21.66
CA MET A 233 14.47 14.11 -21.17
C MET A 233 14.34 15.55 -20.69
N TRP A 234 14.61 15.77 -19.42
CA TRP A 234 14.59 17.08 -18.78
C TRP A 234 16.00 17.56 -18.46
N ASN A 235 16.37 18.71 -19.00
CA ASN A 235 17.57 19.42 -18.60
C ASN A 235 17.25 20.31 -17.39
N SER A 236 17.76 19.97 -16.21
CA SER A 236 17.49 20.73 -15.00
C SER A 236 18.19 22.09 -14.94
N GLU A 237 19.28 22.30 -15.70
CA GLU A 237 19.99 23.58 -15.73
C GLU A 237 19.29 24.60 -16.62
N GLU A 238 18.83 24.18 -17.79
CA GLU A 238 18.09 25.03 -18.73
C GLU A 238 16.57 25.04 -18.46
N ASN A 239 16.10 24.15 -17.60
CA ASN A 239 14.69 23.86 -17.34
C ASN A 239 13.88 23.59 -18.63
N THR A 240 14.49 22.88 -19.57
CA THR A 240 13.89 22.50 -20.85
C THR A 240 13.57 21.01 -20.88
N VAL A 241 12.43 20.65 -21.45
CA VAL A 241 12.01 19.25 -21.61
C VAL A 241 11.88 18.94 -23.08
N ASP A 242 12.50 17.84 -23.48
CA ASP A 242 12.41 17.26 -24.80
C ASP A 242 11.63 15.94 -24.74
N CYS A 243 10.64 15.80 -25.63
CA CYS A 243 9.99 14.52 -25.91
C CYS A 243 10.94 13.68 -26.77
N VAL A 244 11.47 12.59 -26.21
CA VAL A 244 12.47 11.77 -26.89
C VAL A 244 11.83 10.62 -27.63
N CYS A 245 10.86 9.97 -27.00
CA CYS A 245 10.24 8.78 -27.56
C CYS A 245 8.74 8.75 -27.26
N GLU A 246 7.95 8.49 -28.29
CA GLU A 246 6.52 8.23 -28.18
C GLU A 246 6.26 6.74 -28.45
N CYS A 247 5.93 6.02 -27.39
CA CYS A 247 5.72 4.57 -27.40
C CYS A 247 4.27 4.28 -27.73
N ARG A 248 4.03 3.71 -28.92
CA ARG A 248 2.69 3.34 -29.40
C ARG A 248 2.63 1.84 -29.62
N GLY A 249 1.62 1.21 -29.05
CA GLY A 249 1.43 -0.24 -29.13
C GLY A 249 0.19 -0.72 -28.41
N HIS A 250 -0.21 -0.05 -27.33
CA HIS A 250 -1.51 -0.29 -26.70
C HIS A 250 -2.67 0.20 -27.56
N THR A 251 -3.82 -0.44 -27.39
CA THR A 251 -5.06 -0.12 -28.10
C THR A 251 -6.06 0.65 -27.22
N GLN A 252 -5.76 0.77 -25.93
CA GLN A 252 -6.57 1.49 -24.94
C GLN A 252 -5.68 2.22 -23.92
N SER A 253 -6.30 2.83 -22.90
CA SER A 253 -5.64 3.60 -21.83
C SER A 253 -4.45 2.85 -21.23
N VAL A 254 -3.31 3.54 -21.07
CA VAL A 254 -2.13 2.97 -20.40
C VAL A 254 -2.21 3.37 -18.93
N GLU A 255 -2.47 2.39 -18.06
CA GLU A 255 -2.80 2.64 -16.64
C GLU A 255 -1.57 2.69 -15.74
N CYS A 256 -0.52 1.94 -16.05
CA CYS A 256 0.67 1.86 -15.21
C CYS A 256 1.97 1.74 -16.00
N VAL A 257 3.06 2.16 -15.39
CA VAL A 257 4.42 1.98 -15.90
C VAL A 257 5.35 1.49 -14.79
N ALA A 258 6.24 0.56 -15.11
CA ALA A 258 7.24 0.03 -14.20
C ALA A 258 8.62 0.02 -14.87
N VAL A 259 9.59 0.68 -14.25
CA VAL A 259 10.99 0.73 -14.73
C VAL A 259 11.80 -0.35 -14.03
N HIS A 260 12.55 -1.12 -14.82
CA HIS A 260 13.43 -2.17 -14.31
C HIS A 260 14.80 -1.61 -13.90
N SER A 261 15.33 -0.80 -14.80
CA SER A 261 16.65 -0.18 -14.83
C SER A 261 16.66 0.84 -15.97
N ASP A 262 17.83 1.40 -16.30
CA ASP A 262 17.98 2.27 -17.47
C ASP A 262 17.81 1.56 -18.82
N GLU A 263 17.60 0.25 -18.85
CA GLU A 263 17.53 -0.55 -20.08
C GLU A 263 16.11 -0.88 -20.56
N MET A 264 15.14 -1.03 -19.65
CA MET A 264 13.79 -1.45 -20.03
C MET A 264 12.71 -1.00 -19.05
N PHE A 265 11.50 -0.85 -19.59
CA PHE A 265 10.30 -0.60 -18.81
C PHE A 265 9.13 -1.40 -19.36
N ALA A 266 8.15 -1.64 -18.51
CA ALA A 266 6.91 -2.30 -18.85
C ALA A 266 5.74 -1.34 -18.65
N THR A 267 4.73 -1.44 -19.52
CA THR A 267 3.47 -0.71 -19.39
C THR A 267 2.30 -1.69 -19.36
N GLY A 268 1.34 -1.42 -18.48
CA GLY A 268 0.08 -2.16 -18.39
C GLY A 268 -1.07 -1.28 -18.87
N SER A 269 -2.06 -1.88 -19.52
CA SER A 269 -3.15 -1.16 -20.16
C SER A 269 -4.51 -1.81 -19.93
N TRP A 270 -5.55 -1.02 -20.18
CA TRP A 270 -6.94 -1.45 -20.24
C TRP A 270 -7.22 -2.43 -21.39
N ASP A 271 -6.32 -2.56 -22.36
CA ASP A 271 -6.42 -3.56 -23.43
C ASP A 271 -6.03 -4.99 -23.02
N ASN A 272 -5.80 -5.22 -21.73
CA ASN A 272 -5.41 -6.50 -21.12
C ASN A 272 -4.00 -6.97 -21.49
N THR A 273 -3.22 -6.14 -22.16
CA THR A 273 -1.85 -6.46 -22.56
C THR A 273 -0.83 -5.76 -21.68
N ILE A 274 0.38 -6.34 -21.63
CA ILE A 274 1.55 -5.70 -21.06
C ILE A 274 2.58 -5.57 -22.17
N ASN A 275 3.06 -4.36 -22.40
CA ASN A 275 4.11 -4.10 -23.37
C ASN A 275 5.44 -3.85 -22.66
N VAL A 276 6.49 -4.52 -23.10
CA VAL A 276 7.86 -4.30 -22.65
C VAL A 276 8.60 -3.52 -23.72
N TRP A 277 9.30 -2.46 -23.30
CA TRP A 277 9.92 -1.48 -24.17
C TRP A 277 11.41 -1.35 -23.83
N PRO A 278 12.26 -1.07 -24.83
CA PRO A 278 13.64 -0.72 -24.57
C PRO A 278 13.73 0.74 -24.10
N LEU A 279 14.60 1.00 -23.13
CA LEU A 279 15.15 2.32 -22.86
C LEU A 279 16.53 2.37 -23.50
N ASP A 280 16.58 2.69 -24.79
CA ASP A 280 17.86 2.96 -25.43
C ASP A 280 18.57 4.14 -24.75
N ASN A 281 19.89 4.15 -24.80
CA ASN A 281 20.68 5.36 -24.55
C ASN A 281 20.39 6.34 -25.68
N PHE A 282 19.31 7.11 -25.52
CA PHE A 282 18.95 8.18 -26.42
C PHE A 282 20.07 9.24 -26.41
N SER A 283 21.04 9.08 -27.30
CA SER A 283 22.08 10.08 -27.52
C SER A 283 21.52 11.21 -28.39
N LYS A 284 22.02 12.44 -28.20
CA LYS A 284 21.76 13.53 -29.14
C LYS A 284 22.42 13.15 -30.47
N GLU A 285 21.66 12.66 -31.45
CA GLU A 285 22.21 12.50 -32.80
C GLU A 285 22.48 13.89 -33.40
N ASP A 286 23.75 14.19 -33.63
CA ASP A 286 24.15 15.29 -34.50
C ASP A 286 23.68 14.98 -35.93
N PRO A 287 22.97 15.87 -36.62
CA PRO A 287 22.38 15.61 -37.93
C PRO A 287 23.40 15.63 -39.08
N LYS A 288 24.57 15.01 -38.92
CA LYS A 288 25.57 14.88 -39.99
C LYS A 288 26.20 13.51 -40.01
N LYS A 289 25.59 12.60 -40.76
CA LYS A 289 26.26 11.58 -41.59
C LYS A 289 25.25 10.90 -42.52
N GLU A 290 24.76 11.67 -43.49
CA GLU A 290 24.27 11.09 -44.75
C GLU A 290 24.97 11.82 -45.90
N GLY A 291 25.52 11.00 -46.81
CA GLY A 291 26.01 11.24 -48.18
C GLY A 291 26.41 12.64 -48.67
N GLU A 292 27.58 12.69 -49.30
CA GLU A 292 28.13 13.78 -50.10
C GLU A 292 27.13 14.34 -51.14
N GLY A 293 27.09 15.67 -51.28
CA GLY A 293 26.38 16.39 -52.32
C GLY A 293 26.34 17.89 -52.03
N GLU A 294 27.00 18.68 -52.88
CA GLU A 294 27.20 20.12 -52.72
C GLU A 294 25.91 20.96 -52.80
N GLU A 295 26.02 22.15 -52.20
CA GLU A 295 25.30 23.41 -52.45
C GLU A 295 24.09 23.85 -51.57
N LYS A 296 24.40 24.97 -50.87
CA LYS A 296 23.62 26.20 -50.63
C LYS A 296 22.68 26.27 -49.42
N GLU A 297 23.27 26.89 -48.40
CA GLU A 297 22.71 27.79 -47.37
C GLU A 297 21.23 28.15 -47.47
N LYS A 298 20.49 27.76 -46.43
CA LYS A 298 19.52 28.63 -45.74
C LYS A 298 19.69 28.45 -44.22
N GLU A 299 20.23 29.46 -43.57
CA GLU A 299 20.31 29.54 -42.11
C GLU A 299 18.89 29.61 -41.52
N VAL A 300 18.40 28.47 -41.04
CA VAL A 300 17.40 28.43 -39.98
C VAL A 300 18.14 27.88 -38.77
N LYS A 301 18.22 28.67 -37.69
CA LYS A 301 18.71 28.23 -36.37
C LYS A 301 17.79 27.10 -35.86
N LYS A 302 18.02 25.88 -36.34
CA LYS A 302 17.35 24.67 -35.84
C LYS A 302 17.85 24.42 -34.43
N LYS A 303 16.95 24.51 -33.44
CA LYS A 303 17.19 24.08 -32.07
C LYS A 303 17.70 22.63 -32.10
N LYS A 304 18.82 22.38 -31.41
CA LYS A 304 19.35 21.03 -31.15
C LYS A 304 18.40 20.33 -30.15
N GLY A 305 17.30 19.77 -30.64
CA GLY A 305 16.36 18.99 -29.84
C GLY A 305 16.38 17.52 -30.26
N TYR A 306 16.04 16.62 -29.34
CA TYR A 306 15.77 15.23 -29.67
C TYR A 306 14.63 15.17 -30.69
N LYS A 307 14.80 14.44 -31.80
CA LYS A 307 13.66 14.12 -32.67
C LYS A 307 12.85 13.03 -31.98
N SER A 308 11.57 13.30 -31.69
CA SER A 308 10.64 12.30 -31.18
C SER A 308 10.61 11.08 -32.12
N LYS A 309 11.13 9.95 -31.63
CA LYS A 309 11.07 8.67 -32.35
C LYS A 309 9.81 7.94 -31.92
N LYS A 310 9.07 7.40 -32.88
CA LYS A 310 7.98 6.46 -32.58
C LYS A 310 8.59 5.09 -32.32
N MET A 311 8.25 4.50 -31.18
CA MET A 311 8.78 3.19 -30.77
C MET A 311 7.66 2.17 -30.64
N THR A 312 8.00 0.94 -31.01
CA THR A 312 7.14 -0.24 -30.90
C THR A 312 7.66 -1.12 -29.77
N PRO A 313 6.80 -1.93 -29.14
CA PRO A 313 7.22 -2.78 -28.02
C PRO A 313 8.17 -3.88 -28.48
N LEU A 314 9.09 -4.29 -27.61
CA LEU A 314 9.95 -5.47 -27.83
C LEU A 314 9.12 -6.75 -27.74
N VAL A 315 8.32 -6.84 -26.68
CA VAL A 315 7.50 -8.01 -26.37
C VAL A 315 6.15 -7.50 -25.87
N THR A 316 5.08 -8.11 -26.37
CA THR A 316 3.72 -7.92 -25.88
C THR A 316 3.30 -9.20 -25.16
N LEU A 317 3.18 -9.12 -23.84
CA LEU A 317 2.70 -10.21 -23.01
C LEU A 317 1.17 -10.17 -22.98
N THR A 318 0.56 -11.27 -23.38
CA THR A 318 -0.90 -11.42 -23.39
C THR A 318 -1.30 -12.56 -22.47
N GLY A 319 -2.39 -12.36 -21.72
CA GLY A 319 -2.95 -13.42 -20.90
C GLY A 319 -3.93 -12.93 -19.84
N HIS A 320 -3.78 -11.69 -19.36
CA HIS A 320 -4.82 -11.08 -18.53
C HIS A 320 -6.13 -10.97 -19.32
N THR A 321 -7.24 -11.07 -18.60
CA THR A 321 -8.59 -11.00 -19.22
C THR A 321 -9.25 -9.64 -19.04
N GLU A 322 -8.70 -8.81 -18.16
CA GLU A 322 -9.18 -7.48 -17.81
C GLU A 322 -7.99 -6.54 -17.60
N ASN A 323 -8.30 -5.25 -17.38
CA ASN A 323 -7.34 -4.16 -17.21
C ASN A 323 -6.15 -4.52 -16.28
N VAL A 324 -4.94 -4.19 -16.73
CA VAL A 324 -3.71 -4.29 -15.93
C VAL A 324 -3.49 -2.96 -15.20
N GLY A 325 -3.86 -2.90 -13.92
CA GLY A 325 -3.82 -1.67 -13.12
C GLY A 325 -2.46 -1.32 -12.54
N SER A 326 -1.55 -2.30 -12.40
CA SER A 326 -0.22 -2.05 -11.83
C SER A 326 0.79 -3.11 -12.25
N ALA A 327 2.05 -2.70 -12.38
CA ALA A 327 3.18 -3.55 -12.71
C ALA A 327 4.36 -3.22 -11.80
N ALA A 328 5.18 -4.22 -11.48
CA ALA A 328 6.40 -4.04 -10.71
C ALA A 328 7.43 -5.12 -11.07
N TRP A 329 8.69 -4.73 -11.21
CA TRP A 329 9.78 -5.66 -11.46
C TRP A 329 10.21 -6.36 -10.16
N VAL A 330 10.31 -7.70 -10.21
CA VAL A 330 10.68 -8.56 -9.08
C VAL A 330 12.14 -9.00 -9.17
N GLY A 331 12.63 -9.22 -10.38
CA GLY A 331 14.00 -9.63 -10.71
C GLY A 331 14.44 -9.06 -12.05
N VAL A 332 15.54 -9.61 -12.63
CA VAL A 332 16.11 -9.11 -13.90
C VAL A 332 15.15 -9.29 -15.08
N HIS A 333 14.56 -10.48 -15.20
CA HIS A 333 13.62 -10.83 -16.26
C HIS A 333 12.24 -11.22 -15.71
N GLU A 334 11.98 -10.95 -14.43
CA GLU A 334 10.71 -11.31 -13.78
C GLU A 334 9.87 -10.07 -13.49
N LEU A 335 8.72 -10.00 -14.16
CA LEU A 335 7.75 -8.91 -14.02
C LEU A 335 6.51 -9.43 -13.27
N ALA A 336 6.10 -8.73 -12.23
CA ALA A 336 4.83 -8.95 -11.58
C ALA A 336 3.80 -7.93 -12.08
N THR A 337 2.56 -8.37 -12.21
CA THR A 337 1.45 -7.56 -12.73
C THR A 337 0.19 -7.84 -11.92
N ALA A 338 -0.63 -6.81 -11.76
CA ALA A 338 -1.89 -6.85 -11.04
C ALA A 338 -3.02 -6.40 -11.95
N SER A 339 -4.07 -7.21 -12.04
CA SER A 339 -5.18 -6.99 -12.94
C SER A 339 -6.52 -7.04 -12.24
N TRP A 340 -7.50 -6.44 -12.91
CA TRP A 340 -8.90 -6.46 -12.53
C TRP A 340 -9.54 -7.84 -12.76
N ASP A 341 -8.84 -8.79 -13.39
CA ASP A 341 -9.25 -10.19 -13.56
C ASP A 341 -9.08 -11.04 -12.28
N HIS A 342 -8.85 -10.37 -11.15
CA HIS A 342 -8.60 -10.96 -9.85
C HIS A 342 -7.29 -11.76 -9.77
N SER A 343 -6.36 -11.60 -10.71
CA SER A 343 -5.07 -12.28 -10.68
C SER A 343 -3.88 -11.33 -10.51
N LEU A 344 -2.89 -11.79 -9.75
CA LEU A 344 -1.52 -11.30 -9.83
C LEU A 344 -0.73 -12.31 -10.66
N ARG A 345 -0.09 -11.87 -11.73
CA ARG A 345 0.70 -12.76 -12.60
C ARG A 345 2.16 -12.37 -12.59
N PHE A 346 3.00 -13.40 -12.64
CA PHE A 346 4.44 -13.34 -12.71
C PHE A 346 4.87 -13.82 -14.07
N TRP A 347 5.54 -12.95 -14.80
CA TRP A 347 5.96 -13.17 -16.17
C TRP A 347 7.46 -13.33 -16.22
N ASP A 348 7.90 -14.25 -17.06
CA ASP A 348 9.27 -14.27 -17.54
C ASP A 348 9.33 -13.48 -18.85
N VAL A 349 10.03 -12.35 -18.82
CA VAL A 349 10.12 -11.42 -19.95
C VAL A 349 11.01 -11.97 -21.08
N GLU A 350 11.96 -12.86 -20.78
CA GLU A 350 12.84 -13.44 -21.79
C GLU A 350 12.08 -14.44 -22.68
N PHE A 351 11.20 -15.25 -22.07
CA PHE A 351 10.40 -16.25 -22.78
C PHE A 351 8.99 -15.76 -23.16
N GLY A 352 8.53 -14.67 -22.54
CA GLY A 352 7.19 -14.13 -22.74
C GLY A 352 6.08 -15.00 -22.12
N GLU A 353 6.41 -15.84 -21.13
CA GLU A 353 5.49 -16.82 -20.54
C GLU A 353 5.09 -16.45 -19.11
N ILE A 354 3.95 -16.98 -18.67
CA ILE A 354 3.48 -16.85 -17.28
C ILE A 354 4.16 -17.93 -16.43
N LYS A 355 5.04 -17.50 -15.53
CA LYS A 355 5.76 -18.38 -14.60
C LYS A 355 4.87 -18.85 -13.45
N SER A 356 4.09 -17.93 -12.88
CA SER A 356 3.14 -18.25 -11.81
C SER A 356 2.01 -17.24 -11.74
N GLN A 357 0.91 -17.62 -11.10
CA GLN A 357 -0.23 -16.75 -10.87
C GLN A 357 -0.78 -16.93 -9.46
N ILE A 358 -1.25 -15.83 -8.87
CA ILE A 358 -1.96 -15.80 -7.61
C ILE A 358 -3.37 -15.30 -7.93
N VAL A 359 -4.36 -16.17 -7.75
CA VAL A 359 -5.77 -15.80 -7.96
C VAL A 359 -6.37 -15.37 -6.63
N GLY A 360 -6.85 -14.14 -6.57
CA GLY A 360 -7.59 -13.57 -5.46
C GLY A 360 -9.09 -13.64 -5.67
N ASN A 361 -9.83 -13.09 -4.71
CA ASN A 361 -11.30 -13.03 -4.73
C ASN A 361 -11.84 -11.62 -5.07
N CYS A 362 -10.99 -10.73 -5.59
CA CYS A 362 -11.34 -9.35 -5.90
C CYS A 362 -10.38 -8.77 -6.94
N ALA A 363 -10.79 -7.71 -7.64
CA ALA A 363 -10.00 -6.99 -8.63
C ALA A 363 -8.84 -6.23 -8.00
N PHE A 364 -7.62 -6.44 -8.47
CA PHE A 364 -6.44 -5.75 -7.95
C PHE A 364 -6.25 -4.40 -8.63
N PHE A 365 -5.98 -3.35 -7.84
CA PHE A 365 -5.74 -1.99 -8.35
C PHE A 365 -4.26 -1.66 -8.40
N SER A 366 -3.57 -1.79 -7.29
CA SER A 366 -2.15 -1.44 -7.17
C SER A 366 -1.37 -2.57 -6.54
N MET A 367 -0.09 -2.64 -6.91
CA MET A 367 0.84 -3.60 -6.38
C MET A 367 2.21 -2.95 -6.16
N SER A 368 2.88 -3.35 -5.08
CA SER A 368 4.23 -2.89 -4.77
C SER A 368 5.08 -4.08 -4.32
N TYR A 369 6.27 -4.22 -4.92
CA TYR A 369 7.27 -5.21 -4.53
C TYR A 369 8.34 -4.55 -3.65
N SER A 370 8.68 -5.21 -2.54
CA SER A 370 9.83 -4.81 -1.72
C SER A 370 11.02 -5.73 -1.97
N PRO A 371 12.15 -5.20 -2.46
CA PRO A 371 13.37 -5.99 -2.66
C PRO A 371 14.01 -6.41 -1.34
N LEU A 372 13.70 -5.72 -0.23
CA LEU A 372 14.28 -5.98 1.09
C LEU A 372 13.71 -7.24 1.73
N ASN A 373 12.38 -7.41 1.65
CA ASN A 373 11.68 -8.56 2.25
C ASN A 373 11.27 -9.62 1.21
N LYS A 374 11.39 -9.31 -0.09
CA LYS A 374 10.98 -10.16 -1.22
C LYS A 374 9.51 -10.58 -1.14
N THR A 375 8.65 -9.64 -0.73
CA THR A 375 7.20 -9.82 -0.65
C THR A 375 6.47 -8.75 -1.44
N ILE A 376 5.20 -9.03 -1.72
CA ILE A 376 4.36 -8.18 -2.56
C ILE A 376 3.18 -7.70 -1.75
N LEU A 377 2.96 -6.39 -1.76
CA LEU A 377 1.70 -5.81 -1.32
C LEU A 377 0.81 -5.65 -2.52
N ALA A 378 -0.44 -6.07 -2.39
CA ALA A 378 -1.47 -5.76 -3.36
C ALA A 378 -2.69 -5.19 -2.66
N SER A 379 -3.29 -4.20 -3.33
CA SER A 379 -4.57 -3.62 -2.95
C SER A 379 -5.64 -4.03 -3.95
N CYS A 380 -6.87 -4.13 -3.45
CA CYS A 380 -8.01 -4.64 -4.20
C CYS A 380 -9.15 -3.63 -4.26
N ALA A 381 -10.19 -3.96 -5.03
CA ALA A 381 -11.53 -3.36 -4.97
C ALA A 381 -12.29 -3.66 -3.67
N ASP A 382 -11.57 -3.75 -2.56
CA ASP A 382 -12.08 -3.87 -1.22
C ASP A 382 -11.28 -2.99 -0.26
N ARG A 383 -11.65 -3.01 1.02
CA ARG A 383 -11.00 -2.19 2.04
C ARG A 383 -9.71 -2.78 2.61
N TYR A 384 -9.20 -3.84 1.99
CA TYR A 384 -8.15 -4.67 2.57
C TYR A 384 -6.90 -4.65 1.72
N ILE A 385 -5.76 -4.56 2.40
CA ILE A 385 -4.45 -4.73 1.77
C ILE A 385 -3.99 -6.15 2.07
N ARG A 386 -3.38 -6.82 1.10
CA ARG A 386 -2.92 -8.20 1.24
C ARG A 386 -1.43 -8.26 0.98
N LEU A 387 -0.76 -9.05 1.81
CA LEU A 387 0.65 -9.37 1.69
C LEU A 387 0.80 -10.76 1.11
N TYR A 388 1.54 -10.89 0.02
CA TYR A 388 1.80 -12.14 -0.66
C TYR A 388 3.29 -12.50 -0.67
N ASP A 389 3.58 -13.79 -0.58
CA ASP A 389 4.90 -14.34 -0.93
C ASP A 389 4.77 -15.18 -2.19
N HIS A 390 5.23 -14.63 -3.31
CA HIS A 390 5.15 -15.28 -4.62
C HIS A 390 6.05 -16.52 -4.74
N ARG A 391 6.99 -16.71 -3.80
CA ARG A 391 7.91 -17.87 -3.80
C ARG A 391 7.33 -19.08 -3.07
N SER A 392 6.28 -18.88 -2.28
CA SER A 392 5.65 -19.97 -1.53
C SER A 392 4.83 -20.85 -2.46
N GLN A 393 5.20 -22.12 -2.58
CA GLN A 393 4.41 -23.14 -3.31
C GLN A 393 3.25 -23.70 -2.49
N LYS A 394 3.07 -23.26 -1.24
CA LYS A 394 1.95 -23.71 -0.39
C LYS A 394 0.65 -23.06 -0.84
N SER A 395 -0.46 -23.78 -0.64
CA SER A 395 -1.84 -23.35 -0.98
C SER A 395 -2.24 -21.97 -0.40
N GLU A 396 -1.52 -21.46 0.60
CA GLU A 396 -1.73 -20.11 1.15
C GLU A 396 -0.56 -19.21 0.76
N MET A 397 -0.70 -18.53 -0.38
CA MET A 397 0.27 -17.51 -0.83
C MET A 397 0.08 -16.16 -0.11
N MET A 398 -1.10 -15.95 0.48
CA MET A 398 -1.41 -14.76 1.28
C MET A 398 -0.86 -14.94 2.70
N LEU A 399 0.10 -14.11 3.09
CA LEU A 399 0.70 -14.10 4.41
C LEU A 399 -0.17 -13.37 5.43
N GLN A 400 -0.68 -12.20 5.06
CA GLN A 400 -1.37 -11.29 5.98
C GLN A 400 -2.39 -10.41 5.27
N LYS A 401 -3.36 -9.92 6.05
CA LYS A 401 -4.41 -9.01 5.63
C LYS A 401 -4.49 -7.81 6.56
N PHE A 402 -4.48 -6.60 6.01
CA PHE A 402 -4.56 -5.35 6.75
C PHE A 402 -5.98 -4.76 6.67
N THR A 403 -6.57 -4.39 7.81
CA THR A 403 -8.03 -4.18 7.93
C THR A 403 -8.47 -2.85 8.53
N SER A 404 -7.78 -1.74 8.24
CA SER A 404 -8.10 -0.42 8.83
C SER A 404 -8.89 0.50 7.88
N HIS A 405 -8.64 0.43 6.56
CA HIS A 405 -9.37 1.27 5.61
C HIS A 405 -10.87 0.93 5.62
N THR A 406 -11.69 1.94 5.30
CA THR A 406 -13.16 1.80 5.26
C THR A 406 -13.68 1.64 3.83
N LYS A 407 -12.95 2.16 2.84
CA LYS A 407 -13.26 2.13 1.41
C LYS A 407 -12.11 1.49 0.61
N TRP A 408 -12.25 1.45 -0.72
CA TRP A 408 -11.24 0.91 -1.64
C TRP A 408 -9.88 1.56 -1.48
N VAL A 409 -8.84 0.78 -1.71
CA VAL A 409 -7.44 1.18 -1.61
C VAL A 409 -6.83 1.19 -3.02
N PRO A 410 -6.88 2.32 -3.74
CA PRO A 410 -6.35 2.40 -5.10
C PRO A 410 -4.83 2.27 -5.17
N SER A 411 -4.08 2.68 -4.14
CA SER A 411 -2.61 2.75 -4.22
C SER A 411 -1.93 2.29 -2.94
N VAL A 412 -0.84 1.53 -3.10
CA VAL A 412 0.02 1.02 -2.02
C VAL A 412 1.48 1.10 -2.43
N MET A 413 2.36 1.43 -1.49
CA MET A 413 3.80 1.51 -1.77
C MET A 413 4.64 1.08 -0.56
N TRP A 414 5.59 0.18 -0.79
CA TRP A 414 6.60 -0.18 0.21
C TRP A 414 7.61 0.93 0.44
N SER A 415 8.09 1.04 1.69
CA SER A 415 9.30 1.81 1.97
C SER A 415 10.52 1.15 1.32
N LYS A 416 11.41 1.98 0.75
CA LYS A 416 12.68 1.52 0.17
C LYS A 416 13.80 1.35 1.20
N THR A 417 13.63 1.86 2.42
CA THR A 417 14.65 1.82 3.48
C THR A 417 14.35 0.76 4.53
N ASN A 418 13.08 0.63 4.94
CA ASN A 418 12.69 -0.30 6.00
C ASN A 418 11.85 -1.46 5.43
N PRO A 419 12.26 -2.73 5.64
CA PRO A 419 11.54 -3.89 5.11
C PRO A 419 10.15 -4.10 5.72
N HIS A 420 9.83 -3.44 6.83
CA HIS A 420 8.56 -3.62 7.54
C HIS A 420 7.53 -2.54 7.24
N LEU A 421 7.95 -1.38 6.71
CA LEU A 421 7.08 -0.21 6.58
C LEU A 421 6.52 -0.05 5.16
N PHE A 422 5.27 0.37 5.07
CA PHE A 422 4.63 0.73 3.81
C PHE A 422 3.54 1.78 4.03
N VAL A 423 3.07 2.39 2.95
CA VAL A 423 1.95 3.34 2.94
C VAL A 423 0.84 2.86 2.02
N SER A 424 -0.38 3.32 2.31
CA SER A 424 -1.55 3.09 1.48
C SER A 424 -2.43 4.33 1.43
N GLY A 425 -2.98 4.62 0.25
CA GLY A 425 -3.97 5.67 0.04
C GLY A 425 -5.35 5.05 -0.17
N GLY A 426 -6.36 5.54 0.54
CA GLY A 426 -7.73 5.07 0.45
C GLY A 426 -8.68 6.09 -0.18
N TYR A 427 -9.79 5.60 -0.73
CA TYR A 427 -10.97 6.41 -1.07
C TYR A 427 -11.72 6.93 0.16
N ASP A 428 -11.24 6.62 1.36
CA ASP A 428 -11.69 7.17 2.63
C ASP A 428 -11.01 8.49 3.00
N CYS A 429 -10.32 9.11 2.05
CA CYS A 429 -9.58 10.36 2.19
C CYS A 429 -8.41 10.26 3.19
N THR A 430 -7.99 9.04 3.54
CA THR A 430 -6.87 8.82 4.47
C THR A 430 -5.69 8.16 3.78
N VAL A 431 -4.49 8.62 4.13
CA VAL A 431 -3.25 7.90 3.87
C VAL A 431 -2.84 7.24 5.17
N LYS A 432 -2.53 5.94 5.13
CA LYS A 432 -2.16 5.18 6.33
C LYS A 432 -0.74 4.67 6.20
N GLN A 433 0.06 4.88 7.23
CA GLN A 433 1.37 4.26 7.36
C GLN A 433 1.24 2.96 8.16
N TRP A 434 1.88 1.91 7.67
CA TRP A 434 1.75 0.57 8.23
C TRP A 434 3.11 -0.02 8.61
N ASP A 435 3.04 -1.00 9.49
CA ASP A 435 4.11 -1.95 9.72
C ASP A 435 3.55 -3.37 9.54
N ASN A 436 4.22 -4.21 8.76
CA ASN A 436 3.78 -5.58 8.51
C ASN A 436 3.74 -6.46 9.78
N ARG A 437 4.35 -6.04 10.89
CA ARG A 437 4.24 -6.70 12.19
C ARG A 437 2.93 -6.35 12.91
N SER A 438 2.16 -5.38 12.43
CA SER A 438 0.86 -4.97 12.98
C SER A 438 -0.24 -4.94 11.90
N PRO A 439 -0.90 -6.07 11.61
CA PRO A 439 -1.88 -6.13 10.53
C PRO A 439 -3.21 -5.41 10.83
N LYS A 440 -3.61 -5.33 12.11
CA LYS A 440 -4.94 -4.81 12.47
C LYS A 440 -4.99 -3.29 12.58
N ILE A 441 -3.89 -2.68 13.02
CA ILE A 441 -3.84 -1.25 13.39
C ILE A 441 -2.66 -0.62 12.64
N PRO A 442 -2.88 0.47 11.89
CA PRO A 442 -1.82 1.21 11.23
C PRO A 442 -0.89 1.86 12.26
N LEU A 443 0.30 2.25 11.84
CA LEU A 443 1.18 3.03 12.69
C LEU A 443 0.62 4.43 12.92
N TYR A 444 0.28 5.10 11.82
CA TYR A 444 -0.17 6.49 11.79
C TYR A 444 -1.20 6.69 10.68
N ASP A 445 -2.21 7.52 10.96
CA ASP A 445 -3.18 8.00 9.98
C ASP A 445 -2.76 9.43 9.57
N LEU A 446 -2.36 9.59 8.32
CA LEU A 446 -1.99 10.85 7.70
C LEU A 446 -3.25 11.50 7.13
N MET A 447 -3.80 12.42 7.92
CA MET A 447 -4.99 13.19 7.56
C MET A 447 -4.60 14.44 6.78
N GLY A 448 -5.46 14.84 5.86
CA GLY A 448 -5.31 16.11 5.15
C GLY A 448 -6.06 16.16 3.83
N HIS A 449 -6.32 15.03 3.19
CA HIS A 449 -7.11 14.95 1.96
C HIS A 449 -8.60 15.14 2.25
N GLU A 450 -9.25 15.92 1.39
CA GLU A 450 -10.69 16.19 1.49
C GLU A 450 -11.51 15.22 0.63
N ASP A 451 -10.88 14.66 -0.41
CA ASP A 451 -11.48 13.66 -1.31
C ASP A 451 -10.57 12.42 -1.46
N LYS A 452 -10.95 11.51 -2.37
CA LYS A 452 -10.28 10.23 -2.64
C LYS A 452 -8.80 10.43 -2.91
N VAL A 453 -7.96 9.68 -2.20
CA VAL A 453 -6.54 9.56 -2.53
C VAL A 453 -6.41 8.60 -3.70
N LEU A 454 -5.75 9.01 -4.78
CA LEU A 454 -5.59 8.22 -6.00
C LEU A 454 -4.22 7.52 -6.06
N ALA A 455 -3.17 8.21 -5.63
CA ALA A 455 -1.80 7.71 -5.65
C ALA A 455 -1.06 8.02 -4.35
N VAL A 456 -0.18 7.11 -3.93
CA VAL A 456 0.77 7.32 -2.85
C VAL A 456 2.15 6.88 -3.29
N ASP A 457 3.17 7.60 -2.85
CA ASP A 457 4.56 7.23 -3.07
C ASP A 457 5.39 7.41 -1.80
N TRP A 458 6.29 6.44 -1.61
CA TRP A 458 7.31 6.44 -0.55
C TRP A 458 8.65 5.94 -1.08
N SER A 459 9.02 6.44 -2.27
CA SER A 459 10.31 6.15 -2.89
C SER A 459 11.46 6.89 -2.20
N ASN A 460 11.22 8.11 -1.69
CA ASN A 460 12.19 8.85 -0.89
C ASN A 460 11.98 8.56 0.62
N PRO A 461 12.99 8.13 1.39
CA PRO A 461 12.82 7.86 2.82
C PRO A 461 12.27 9.03 3.63
N GLU A 462 12.63 10.27 3.26
CA GLU A 462 12.33 11.48 4.01
C GLU A 462 10.91 11.99 3.80
N PHE A 463 10.26 11.60 2.70
CA PHE A 463 8.96 12.14 2.30
C PHE A 463 8.00 11.04 1.85
N VAL A 464 6.80 11.08 2.42
CA VAL A 464 5.63 10.36 1.92
C VAL A 464 4.78 11.35 1.16
N ILE A 465 4.41 11.02 -0.08
CA ILE A 465 3.66 11.91 -0.95
C ILE A 465 2.38 11.22 -1.37
N SER A 466 1.29 11.98 -1.43
CA SER A 466 -0.02 11.48 -1.83
C SER A 466 -0.71 12.46 -2.76
N GLY A 467 -1.30 11.94 -3.84
CA GLY A 467 -2.11 12.71 -4.79
C GLY A 467 -3.58 12.28 -4.71
N GLY A 468 -4.50 13.25 -4.79
CA GLY A 468 -5.93 13.00 -4.64
C GLY A 468 -6.81 13.67 -5.70
N ALA A 469 -8.09 13.34 -5.63
CA ALA A 469 -9.18 13.99 -6.37
C ALA A 469 -9.55 15.37 -5.80
N ASP A 470 -8.94 15.77 -4.69
CA ASP A 470 -9.04 17.12 -4.12
C ASP A 470 -8.14 18.14 -4.84
N CYS A 471 -7.60 17.76 -6.01
CA CYS A 471 -6.64 18.55 -6.79
C CYS A 471 -5.38 18.94 -6.01
N THR A 472 -5.03 18.18 -4.95
CA THR A 472 -3.81 18.44 -4.18
C THR A 472 -2.88 17.24 -4.14
N ALA A 473 -1.58 17.53 -4.15
CA ALA A 473 -0.54 16.59 -3.74
C ALA A 473 -0.01 16.99 -2.36
N LYS A 474 -0.17 16.12 -1.37
CA LYS A 474 0.26 16.38 0.02
C LYS A 474 1.60 15.74 0.28
N VAL A 475 2.45 16.49 0.97
CA VAL A 475 3.81 16.08 1.32
C VAL A 475 3.89 15.94 2.84
N PHE A 476 4.26 14.75 3.29
CA PHE A 476 4.48 14.43 4.70
C PHE A 476 5.96 14.10 4.91
N SER A 477 6.61 14.75 5.88
CA SER A 477 7.98 14.41 6.26
C SER A 477 7.97 13.18 7.15
N SER A 478 8.68 12.14 6.73
CA SER A 478 8.86 10.88 7.42
C SER A 478 10.32 10.75 7.88
N ASN A 479 10.54 10.65 9.19
CA ASN A 479 11.88 10.40 9.74
C ASN A 479 12.07 8.90 10.03
N ALA A 480 11.68 8.05 9.07
CA ALA A 480 11.54 6.61 9.26
C ALA A 480 12.83 5.80 9.10
#